data_AF-A0A0S7ENY1-F1
#
_entry.id   AF-A0A0S7ENY1-F1
#
_cell.length_a   1.000
_cell.length_b   1.000
_cell.length_c   1.000
_cell.angle_alpha   90.00
_cell.angle_beta   90.00
_cell.angle_gamma   90.00
#
_symmetry.space_group_name_H-M   'P 1'
#
loop_
_entity.id
_entity.type
_entity.pdbx_description
1 polymer ?
#
loop_
_entity_poly.entity_id
_entity_poly.type
_entity_poly.pdbx_seq_one_letter_code
_entity_poly.pdbx_strand_id
1 'polypeptide(L)'
;CVALARYQVWTERPCSDRPDGFLCRTTDSNACWEQERFLKGPFRCDDAPCQQECADGEGGVRCSCFHGYVPDAGDPRRCRLHCAQQSCPAVCAAGGAACRCADGFLLDGFLLDGPRCVDIDECHMGQCDQICLNTFGSFLCSCRPGF
;
A
#
# COMPACT_ATOMS: atom_id res chain seq x y z
N CYS A 1 -5.60 5.66 7.28
CA CYS A 1 -5.22 4.67 8.32
C CYS A 1 -3.71 4.55 8.38
N VAL A 2 -3.09 4.37 9.54
CA VAL A 2 -1.63 4.25 9.65
C VAL A 2 -1.28 2.89 10.24
N ALA A 3 -0.53 2.09 9.48
CA ALA A 3 -0.05 0.78 9.93
C ALA A 3 1.44 0.87 10.28
N LEU A 4 1.84 0.18 11.35
CA LEU A 4 3.24 -0.01 11.73
C LEU A 4 3.74 -1.27 11.02
N ALA A 5 4.60 -1.08 10.02
CA ALA A 5 5.31 -2.15 9.32
C ALA A 5 6.78 -2.23 9.80
N ARG A 6 7.40 -3.42 9.63
CA ARG A 6 8.78 -3.95 9.84
C ARG A 6 9.92 -3.04 10.35
N TYR A 7 9.84 -1.72 10.18
CA TYR A 7 10.82 -0.72 10.61
C TYR A 7 10.26 0.30 11.61
N GLN A 8 9.13 0.02 12.28
CA GLN A 8 8.40 1.00 13.10
C GLN A 8 8.01 2.27 12.32
N VAL A 9 7.85 2.13 11.00
CA VAL A 9 7.49 3.23 10.12
C VAL A 9 5.99 3.25 9.95
N TRP A 10 5.42 4.38 10.34
CA TRP A 10 4.03 4.75 10.13
C TRP A 10 3.75 4.89 8.62
N THR A 11 2.96 3.98 8.06
CA THR A 11 2.61 4.02 6.64
C THR A 11 1.14 4.37 6.46
N GLU A 12 0.84 5.50 5.83
CA GLU A 12 -0.53 5.93 5.55
C GLU A 12 -1.18 5.12 4.41
N ARG A 13 -2.41 4.64 4.64
CA ARG A 13 -3.23 3.86 3.69
C ARG A 13 -4.68 4.38 3.59
N PRO A 14 -5.35 4.21 2.42
CA PRO A 14 -6.75 4.62 2.20
C PRO A 14 -7.74 3.91 3.15
N CYS A 15 -8.85 4.57 3.49
CA CYS A 15 -9.81 4.04 4.47
C CYS A 15 -10.83 3.05 3.87
N SER A 16 -10.96 3.01 2.54
CA SER A 16 -11.84 2.13 1.78
C SER A 16 -11.24 0.74 1.51
N ASP A 17 -9.97 0.57 1.83
CA ASP A 17 -9.22 -0.67 1.73
C ASP A 17 -9.69 -1.63 2.85
N ARG A 18 -10.09 -2.87 2.51
CA ARG A 18 -10.22 -3.94 3.51
C ARG A 18 -8.85 -4.62 3.71
N PRO A 19 -7.92 -3.97 4.39
CA PRO A 19 -7.11 -4.69 5.37
C PRO A 19 -6.90 -3.87 6.66
N ASP A 20 -6.28 -4.54 7.63
CA ASP A 20 -5.59 -3.97 8.79
C ASP A 20 -6.37 -3.98 10.13
N GLY A 21 -5.80 -4.69 11.10
CA GLY A 21 -6.16 -4.56 12.50
C GLY A 21 -6.11 -3.10 12.92
N PHE A 22 -7.28 -2.53 13.17
CA PHE A 22 -7.41 -1.18 13.67
C PHE A 22 -6.94 -1.09 15.12
N LEU A 23 -6.13 -0.08 15.43
CA LEU A 23 -6.21 0.63 16.71
C LEU A 23 -6.56 2.10 16.43
N CYS A 24 -7.64 2.34 15.68
CA CYS A 24 -8.34 3.62 15.79
C CYS A 24 -9.31 3.50 16.98
N ARG A 25 -8.83 3.76 18.20
CA ARG A 25 -9.73 4.16 19.28
C ARG A 25 -9.75 5.68 19.33
N THR A 26 -10.52 6.26 18.44
CA THR A 26 -10.79 7.70 18.43
C THR A 26 -12.29 7.90 18.41
N THR A 27 -12.79 8.82 19.24
CA THR A 27 -14.17 9.29 19.22
C THR A 27 -14.39 10.38 18.16
N ASP A 28 -13.32 10.76 17.45
CA ASP A 28 -13.34 11.81 16.44
C ASP A 28 -13.70 11.22 15.07
N SER A 29 -14.89 11.60 14.57
CA SER A 29 -15.40 11.17 13.26
C SER A 29 -14.52 11.61 12.09
N ASN A 30 -13.61 12.55 12.32
CA ASN A 30 -12.71 13.08 11.31
C ASN A 30 -11.28 12.50 11.37
N ALA A 31 -10.99 11.54 12.25
CA ALA A 31 -9.66 10.93 12.34
C ALA A 31 -9.20 10.22 11.04
N CYS A 32 -10.15 9.93 10.14
CA CYS A 32 -9.90 9.44 8.80
C CYS A 32 -10.17 10.55 7.77
N TRP A 33 -9.43 11.66 7.84
CA TRP A 33 -9.38 12.59 6.71
C TRP A 33 -8.55 11.95 5.60
N GLU A 34 -9.19 11.59 4.49
CA GLU A 34 -8.50 11.63 3.20
C GLU A 34 -7.98 13.06 3.06
N GLN A 35 -6.70 13.29 3.34
CA GLN A 35 -6.06 14.48 2.81
C GLN A 35 -6.25 14.39 1.32
N GLU A 36 -7.04 15.31 0.77
CA GLU A 36 -7.17 15.48 -0.67
C GLU A 36 -5.76 15.53 -1.26
N ARG A 37 -5.34 14.43 -1.90
CA ARG A 37 -4.02 14.24 -2.51
C ARG A 37 -3.94 15.06 -3.81
N PHE A 38 -4.30 16.33 -3.70
CA PHE A 38 -4.29 17.33 -4.74
C PHE A 38 -2.98 18.09 -4.64
N LEU A 39 -2.23 18.09 -5.73
CA LEU A 39 -1.10 19.00 -5.88
C LEU A 39 -1.68 20.37 -6.22
N LYS A 40 -1.98 21.16 -5.18
CA LYS A 40 -2.49 22.52 -5.33
C LYS A 40 -1.43 23.40 -5.99
N GLY A 41 -1.80 24.09 -7.05
CA GLY A 41 -0.90 24.96 -7.79
C GLY A 41 -1.41 25.29 -9.20
N PRO A 42 -0.70 26.13 -9.96
CA PRO A 42 -1.06 26.49 -11.33
C PRO A 42 -0.81 25.37 -12.35
N PHE A 43 -0.40 24.18 -11.89
CA PHE A 43 -0.02 23.06 -12.73
C PHE A 43 -1.23 22.50 -13.46
N ARG A 44 -1.03 22.21 -14.75
CA ARG A 44 -1.88 21.32 -15.55
C ARG A 44 -1.16 20.00 -15.75
N CYS A 45 -1.89 18.98 -16.18
CA CYS A 45 -1.28 17.66 -16.45
C CYS A 45 -0.12 17.70 -17.44
N ASP A 46 -0.08 18.67 -18.34
CA ASP A 46 1.05 18.88 -19.27
C ASP A 46 2.38 19.15 -18.56
N ASP A 47 2.35 19.77 -17.38
CA ASP A 47 3.52 20.13 -16.57
C ASP A 47 3.58 19.36 -15.24
N ALA A 48 2.61 18.47 -15.01
CA ALA A 48 2.49 17.76 -13.75
C ALA A 48 3.54 16.64 -13.65
N PRO A 49 4.37 16.60 -12.60
CA PRO A 49 5.37 15.55 -12.42
C PRO A 49 4.75 14.22 -11.89
N CYS A 50 3.59 13.81 -12.42
CA CYS A 50 2.98 12.52 -12.09
C CYS A 50 3.74 11.37 -12.78
N GLN A 51 4.00 10.29 -12.05
CA GLN A 51 4.71 9.13 -12.60
C GLN A 51 3.88 8.35 -13.63
N GLN A 52 2.56 8.31 -13.45
CA GLN A 52 1.64 7.55 -14.28
C GLN A 52 0.51 8.45 -14.79
N GLU A 53 -0.68 8.34 -14.22
CA GLU A 53 -1.85 9.06 -14.69
C GLU A 53 -1.95 10.43 -14.01
N CYS A 54 -2.51 11.39 -14.76
CA CYS A 54 -2.81 12.71 -14.26
C CYS A 54 -4.22 13.11 -14.71
N ALA A 55 -4.96 13.73 -13.80
CA ALA A 55 -6.21 14.40 -14.09
C ALA A 55 -6.17 15.85 -13.60
N ASP A 56 -6.60 16.79 -14.45
CA ASP A 56 -6.78 18.19 -14.04
C ASP A 56 -7.96 18.28 -13.06
N GLY A 57 -7.77 19.07 -12.00
CA GLY A 57 -8.81 19.37 -11.02
C GLY A 57 -8.93 20.87 -10.78
N GLU A 58 -9.96 21.30 -10.04
CA GLU A 58 -10.12 22.71 -9.71
C GLU A 58 -8.97 23.20 -8.81
N GLY A 59 -8.06 23.99 -9.39
CA GLY A 59 -6.93 24.58 -8.67
C GLY A 59 -5.71 23.67 -8.50
N GLY A 60 -5.58 22.62 -9.30
CA GLY A 60 -4.39 21.77 -9.31
C GLY A 60 -4.56 20.49 -10.12
N VAL A 61 -3.67 19.53 -9.86
CA VAL A 61 -3.67 18.22 -10.55
C VAL A 61 -3.80 17.08 -9.54
N ARG A 62 -4.42 16.00 -9.99
CA ARG A 62 -4.55 14.75 -9.26
C ARG A 62 -3.77 13.66 -9.98
N CYS A 63 -2.71 13.16 -9.36
CA CYS A 63 -2.00 11.99 -9.87
C CYS A 63 -2.76 10.71 -9.45
N SER A 64 -2.92 9.78 -10.39
CA SER A 64 -3.42 8.43 -10.12
C SER A 64 -2.45 7.39 -10.68
N CYS A 65 -2.69 6.14 -10.30
CA CYS A 65 -1.83 5.03 -10.66
C CYS A 65 -2.65 3.94 -11.38
N PHE A 66 -1.98 3.21 -12.26
CA PHE A 66 -2.55 2.07 -12.96
C PHE A 66 -2.96 0.96 -11.98
N HIS A 67 -3.81 0.05 -12.46
CA HIS A 67 -4.27 -1.09 -11.67
C HIS A 67 -3.09 -1.89 -11.07
N GLY A 68 -3.19 -2.21 -9.77
CA GLY A 68 -2.12 -2.86 -9.01
C GLY A 68 -1.08 -1.90 -8.43
N TYR A 69 -1.27 -0.59 -8.56
CA TYR A 69 -0.44 0.44 -7.96
C TYR A 69 -1.28 1.41 -7.13
N VAL A 70 -0.65 2.03 -6.15
CA VAL A 70 -1.22 3.14 -5.36
C VAL A 70 -0.20 4.27 -5.25
N PRO A 71 -0.64 5.52 -5.05
CA PRO A 71 0.28 6.62 -4.80
C PRO A 71 1.10 6.36 -3.54
N ASP A 72 2.39 6.66 -3.61
CA ASP A 72 3.33 6.55 -2.51
C ASP A 72 2.95 7.51 -1.38
N ALA A 73 3.19 7.11 -0.13
CA ALA A 73 2.84 7.90 1.04
C ALA A 73 3.81 9.08 1.24
N GLY A 74 5.08 8.94 0.85
CA GLY A 74 6.10 9.98 0.95
C GLY A 74 6.05 10.96 -0.23
N ASP A 75 5.59 10.52 -1.40
CA ASP A 75 5.37 11.39 -2.56
C ASP A 75 4.15 10.96 -3.39
N PRO A 76 3.01 11.66 -3.29
CA PRO A 76 1.77 11.33 -4.01
C PRO A 76 1.90 11.33 -5.54
N ARG A 77 3.01 11.83 -6.08
CA ARG A 77 3.34 11.82 -7.51
C ARG A 77 3.88 10.48 -7.99
N ARG A 78 4.41 9.68 -7.07
CA ARG A 78 5.03 8.39 -7.35
C ARG A 78 4.02 7.28 -7.08
N CYS A 79 4.14 6.21 -7.85
CA CYS A 79 3.28 5.03 -7.76
C CYS A 79 4.12 3.84 -7.30
N ARG A 80 3.62 3.14 -6.28
CA ARG A 80 4.20 1.89 -5.79
C ARG A 80 3.23 0.74 -5.99
N LEU A 81 3.76 -0.46 -6.18
CA LEU A 81 2.93 -1.66 -6.29
C LEU A 81 2.16 -1.88 -4.99
N HIS A 82 0.93 -2.34 -5.12
CA HIS A 82 0.07 -2.63 -4.00
C HIS A 82 -0.82 -3.83 -4.28
N CYS A 83 -0.99 -4.66 -3.25
CA CYS A 83 -1.88 -5.81 -3.25
C CYS A 83 -2.67 -5.79 -1.94
N ALA A 84 -4.00 -5.72 -2.06
CA ALA A 84 -4.94 -5.68 -0.93
C ALA A 84 -5.47 -7.07 -0.55
N GLN A 85 -4.80 -8.14 -0.98
CA GLN A 85 -5.24 -9.53 -0.81
C GLN A 85 -4.04 -10.40 -0.44
N GLN A 86 -4.31 -11.60 0.06
CA GLN A 86 -3.25 -12.58 0.35
C GLN A 86 -2.50 -13.01 -0.92
N SER A 87 -3.15 -12.96 -2.08
CA SER A 87 -2.51 -13.23 -3.36
C SER A 87 -3.05 -12.35 -4.47
N CYS A 88 -2.17 -11.68 -5.21
CA CYS A 88 -2.51 -10.89 -6.40
C CYS A 88 -1.71 -11.37 -7.63
N PRO A 89 -2.19 -11.10 -8.86
CA PRO A 89 -1.37 -11.28 -10.06
C PRO A 89 -0.08 -10.46 -9.99
N ALA A 90 1.04 -11.04 -10.38
CA ALA A 90 2.30 -10.31 -10.45
C ALA A 90 2.30 -9.33 -11.63
N VAL A 91 2.97 -8.19 -11.47
CA VAL A 91 3.12 -7.23 -12.57
C VAL A 91 4.41 -7.54 -13.31
N CYS A 92 4.28 -8.03 -14.54
CA CYS A 92 5.41 -8.44 -15.37
C CYS A 92 5.73 -7.41 -16.46
N ALA A 93 7.02 -7.28 -16.77
CA ALA A 93 7.47 -6.52 -17.92
C ALA A 93 6.96 -7.17 -19.23
N ALA A 94 6.83 -6.37 -20.29
CA ALA A 94 6.45 -6.87 -21.60
C ALA A 94 7.38 -8.02 -22.03
N GLY A 95 6.79 -9.18 -22.32
CA GLY A 95 7.53 -10.41 -22.63
C GLY A 95 7.76 -11.36 -21.45
N GLY A 96 7.28 -11.05 -20.24
CA GLY A 96 7.23 -12.00 -19.11
C GLY A 96 8.59 -12.35 -18.49
N ALA A 97 9.68 -11.75 -18.96
CA ALA A 97 11.04 -12.07 -18.52
C ALA A 97 11.36 -11.62 -17.08
N ALA A 98 10.63 -10.63 -16.55
CA ALA A 98 10.80 -10.13 -15.20
C ALA A 98 9.45 -9.71 -14.62
N CYS A 99 9.11 -10.26 -13.45
CA CYS A 99 7.90 -9.92 -12.70
C CYS A 99 8.26 -9.31 -11.35
N ARG A 100 7.41 -8.40 -10.88
CA ARG A 100 7.59 -7.69 -9.62
C ARG A 100 6.34 -7.75 -8.75
N CYS A 101 6.57 -7.77 -7.45
CA CYS A 101 5.56 -7.79 -6.41
C CYS A 101 5.63 -6.54 -5.55
N ALA A 102 4.55 -6.27 -4.82
CA ALA A 102 4.56 -5.27 -3.76
C ALA A 102 5.51 -5.71 -2.64
N ASP A 103 5.96 -4.75 -1.83
CA ASP A 103 6.76 -5.05 -0.64
C ASP A 103 5.97 -5.97 0.31
N GLY A 104 6.66 -6.93 0.93
CA GLY A 104 6.04 -7.94 1.79
C GLY A 104 5.38 -9.10 1.04
N PHE A 105 5.58 -9.22 -0.27
CA PHE A 105 5.09 -10.35 -1.08
C PHE A 105 6.23 -11.10 -1.76
N LEU A 106 6.08 -12.43 -1.88
CA LEU A 106 6.95 -13.30 -2.66
C LEU A 106 6.36 -13.56 -4.05
N LEU A 107 7.22 -13.55 -5.06
CA LEU A 107 6.87 -13.96 -6.41
C LEU A 107 6.81 -15.48 -6.48
N ASP A 108 5.62 -16.03 -6.69
CA ASP A 108 5.38 -17.42 -7.01
C ASP A 108 5.14 -17.57 -8.51
N GLY A 109 6.14 -18.09 -9.22
CA GLY A 109 6.13 -18.27 -10.68
C GLY A 109 5.64 -19.64 -11.15
N PHE A 110 5.27 -20.56 -10.25
CA PHE A 110 4.99 -21.95 -10.59
C PHE A 110 3.50 -22.25 -10.82
N LEU A 111 2.65 -21.25 -10.72
CA LEU A 111 1.20 -21.40 -10.83
C LEU A 111 0.74 -21.48 -12.30
N LEU A 112 -0.18 -22.40 -12.58
CA LEU A 112 -0.77 -22.61 -13.92
C LEU A 112 -1.50 -21.37 -14.46
N ASP A 113 -1.99 -20.52 -13.56
CA ASP A 113 -2.69 -19.26 -13.90
C ASP A 113 -1.74 -18.07 -14.12
N GLY A 114 -0.43 -18.31 -14.14
CA GLY A 114 0.61 -17.29 -14.29
C GLY A 114 1.26 -16.85 -12.97
N PRO A 115 2.31 -16.02 -13.03
CA PRO A 115 3.05 -15.59 -11.85
C PRO A 115 2.17 -14.76 -10.91
N ARG A 116 2.20 -15.11 -9.61
CA ARG A 116 1.43 -14.43 -8.56
C ARG A 116 2.36 -13.89 -7.48
N CYS A 117 1.90 -12.87 -6.80
CA CYS A 117 2.50 -12.35 -5.59
C CYS A 117 1.71 -12.89 -4.41
N VAL A 118 2.38 -13.62 -3.52
CA VAL A 118 1.78 -14.21 -2.31
C VAL A 118 2.34 -13.48 -1.10
N ASP A 119 1.46 -13.08 -0.21
CA ASP A 119 1.78 -12.40 1.03
C ASP A 119 2.74 -13.23 1.89
N ILE A 120 3.74 -12.56 2.47
CA ILE A 120 4.67 -13.20 3.40
C ILE A 120 4.01 -13.21 4.77
N ASP A 121 3.71 -14.39 5.32
CA ASP A 121 3.24 -14.46 6.70
C ASP A 121 4.41 -14.33 7.68
N GLU A 122 4.69 -13.09 8.09
CA GLU A 122 5.77 -12.81 9.03
C GLU A 122 5.49 -13.34 10.44
N CYS A 123 4.23 -13.58 10.80
CA CYS A 123 3.87 -14.21 12.06
C CYS A 123 4.30 -15.67 12.11
N HIS A 124 4.16 -16.38 10.98
CA HIS A 124 4.66 -17.75 10.86
C HIS A 124 6.19 -17.82 10.97
N MET A 125 6.89 -16.74 10.62
CA MET A 125 8.34 -16.61 10.76
C MET A 125 8.80 -16.18 12.15
N GLY A 126 7.87 -15.91 13.08
CA GLY A 126 8.18 -15.52 14.46
C GLY A 126 8.77 -14.11 14.60
N GLN A 127 8.35 -13.15 13.77
CA GLN A 127 8.88 -11.78 13.80
C GLN A 127 8.43 -10.92 15.00
N CYS A 128 7.52 -11.42 15.86
CA CYS A 128 7.03 -10.72 17.05
C CYS A 128 7.33 -11.50 18.34
N ASP A 129 7.65 -10.79 19.42
CA ASP A 129 7.91 -11.39 20.73
C ASP A 129 6.64 -11.90 21.44
N GLN A 130 5.50 -11.23 21.21
CA GLN A 130 4.25 -11.50 21.93
C GLN A 130 3.07 -11.80 21.02
N ILE A 131 2.24 -10.80 20.71
CA ILE A 131 1.05 -10.96 19.86
C ILE A 131 1.43 -10.54 18.45
N CYS A 132 1.15 -11.41 17.47
CA CYS A 132 1.37 -11.14 16.06
C CYS A 132 0.04 -11.21 15.29
N LEU A 133 -0.17 -10.26 14.39
CA LEU A 133 -1.25 -10.27 13.42
C LEU A 133 -0.67 -10.03 12.02
N ASN A 134 -0.79 -11.01 11.14
CA ASN A 134 -0.35 -10.87 9.76
C ASN A 134 -1.30 -9.97 8.97
N THR A 135 -0.77 -9.12 8.10
CA THR A 135 -1.52 -8.19 7.24
C THR A 135 -1.00 -8.26 5.81
N PHE A 136 -1.72 -7.73 4.83
CA PHE A 136 -1.25 -7.83 3.45
C PHE A 136 -0.08 -6.87 3.17
N GLY A 137 1.08 -7.46 2.89
CA GLY A 137 2.37 -6.82 2.69
C GLY A 137 3.08 -6.42 3.98
N SER A 138 2.60 -6.83 5.15
CA SER A 138 3.25 -6.55 6.44
C SER A 138 2.64 -7.32 7.62
N PHE A 139 2.99 -6.95 8.84
CA PHE A 139 2.45 -7.54 10.05
C PHE A 139 2.44 -6.52 11.18
N LEU A 140 1.56 -6.74 12.16
CA LEU A 140 1.46 -5.96 13.38
C LEU A 140 1.89 -6.79 14.57
N CYS A 141 2.89 -6.30 15.31
CA CYS A 141 3.20 -6.78 16.65
C CYS A 141 2.48 -5.95 17.71
N SER A 142 1.99 -6.61 18.75
CA SER A 142 1.49 -5.94 19.95
C SER A 142 1.90 -6.67 21.23
N CYS A 143 1.94 -5.91 22.33
CA CYS A 143 2.19 -6.46 23.65
C CYS A 143 0.89 -6.90 24.31
N ARG A 144 0.97 -7.94 25.15
CA ARG A 144 -0.10 -8.33 26.05
C ARG A 144 -0.36 -7.22 27.05
N PRO A 145 -1.59 -7.08 27.57
CA PRO A 145 -1.89 -6.09 28.59
C PRO A 145 -0.92 -6.19 29.79
N GLY A 146 -0.30 -5.07 30.16
CA GLY A 146 0.61 -4.97 31.32
C GLY A 146 2.11 -5.10 31.01
N PHE A 147 2.51 -5.08 29.74
CA PHE A 147 3.91 -5.02 29.28
C PHE A 147 4.21 -3.72 28.56
#